data_AF-A0A933E0D6-F1
#
_entry.id   AF-A0A933E0D6-F1
#
_cell.length_a   1.000
_cell.length_b   1.000
_cell.length_c   1.000
_cell.angle_alpha   90.00
_cell.angle_beta   90.00
_cell.angle_gamma   90.00
#
_symmetry.space_group_name_H-M   'P 1'
#
loop_
_entity.id
_entity.type
_entity.pdbx_description
1 polymer ?
#
loop_
_entity_poly.entity_id
_entity_poly.type
_entity_poly.pdbx_seq_one_letter_code
_entity_poly.pdbx_strand_id
1 'polypeptide(L)' 'VLQIPEVRQRMLEMGAEPGGQTSDEFAARVRREIEKWKKVAAAAGIKPQ' A
#
# COMPACT_ATOMS: atom_id res chain seq x y z
N VAL A 1 10.45 -12.94 -4.71
CA VAL A 1 11.46 -11.85 -4.60
C VAL A 1 11.45 -11.18 -3.24
N LEU A 2 10.31 -10.67 -2.73
CA LEU A 2 10.25 -10.02 -1.40
C LEU A 2 10.57 -10.95 -0.20
N GLN A 3 10.49 -12.27 -0.40
CA GLN A 3 10.85 -13.29 0.60
C GLN A 3 12.35 -13.64 0.61
N ILE A 4 13.13 -13.11 -0.34
CA ILE A 4 14.59 -13.29 -0.34
C ILE A 4 15.15 -12.52 0.87
N PRO A 5 15.90 -13.17 1.79
CA PRO A 5 16.34 -12.56 3.03
C PRO A 5 17.04 -11.21 2.85
N GLU A 6 17.93 -11.11 1.86
CA GLU A 6 18.70 -9.89 1.57
C GLU A 6 17.80 -8.75 1.08
N VAL A 7 16.81 -9.06 0.24
CA VAL A 7 15.83 -8.07 -0.25
C VAL A 7 14.94 -7.60 0.90
N ARG A 8 14.51 -8.53 1.76
CA ARG A 8 13.69 -8.24 2.94
C ARG A 8 14.43 -7.30 3.89
N GLN A 9 15.69 -7.61 4.20
CA GLN A 9 16.53 -6.81 5.08
C GLN A 9 16.73 -5.40 4.54
N ARG A 10 17.03 -5.26 3.25
CA ARG A 10 17.20 -3.94 2.62
C ARG A 10 15.92 -3.09 2.66
N MET A 11 14.74 -3.70 2.51
CA MET A 11 13.48 -2.95 2.65
C MET A 11 13.28 -2.44 4.07
N LEU A 12 13.54 -3.28 5.07
CA LEU A 12 13.46 -2.89 6.48
C LEU A 12 14.45 -1.77 6.82
N GLU A 13 15.67 -1.81 6.30
CA GLU A 13 16.67 -0.73 6.46
C GLU A 13 16.21 0.60 5.87
N MET A 14 15.37 0.59 4.83
CA MET A 14 14.75 1.78 4.23
C MET A 14 13.48 2.23 4.98
N GLY A 15 13.11 1.59 6.08
CA GLY A 15 11.88 1.85 6.82
C GLY A 15 10.61 1.33 6.13
N ALA A 16 10.76 0.45 5.14
CA ALA A 16 9.63 -0.16 4.43
C ALA A 16 9.38 -1.58 4.95
N GLU A 17 8.13 -1.86 5.32
CA GLU A 17 7.72 -3.23 5.64
C GLU A 17 7.47 -4.03 4.35
N PRO A 18 8.17 -5.15 4.14
CA PRO A 18 7.97 -5.98 2.96
C PRO A 18 6.62 -6.68 3.03
N GLY A 19 5.74 -6.36 2.07
CA GLY A 19 4.49 -7.09 1.86
C GLY A 19 4.75 -8.55 1.42
N GLY A 20 3.70 -9.36 1.44
CA GLY A 20 3.77 -10.75 1.00
C GLY A 20 2.44 -11.32 0.51
N GLN A 21 1.45 -10.45 0.31
CA GLN A 21 0.11 -10.83 -0.12
C GLN A 21 0.12 -11.30 -1.59
N THR A 22 -0.83 -12.15 -1.93
CA THR A 22 -1.09 -12.58 -3.31
C THR A 22 -1.54 -11.40 -4.19
N SER A 23 -1.52 -11.60 -5.51
CA SER A 23 -2.01 -10.59 -6.46
C SER A 23 -3.47 -10.19 -6.16
N ASP A 24 -4.32 -11.16 -5.84
CA ASP A 24 -5.74 -10.93 -5.58
C ASP A 24 -5.97 -10.15 -4.29
N GLU A 25 -5.23 -10.48 -3.23
CA GLU A 25 -5.26 -9.74 -1.96
C GLU A 25 -4.79 -8.29 -2.16
N PHE A 26 -3.76 -8.08 -3.00
CA PHE A 26 -3.31 -6.73 -3.33
C PHE A 26 -4.39 -5.95 -4.09
N ALA A 27 -5.00 -6.55 -5.11
CA ALA A 27 -6.07 -5.92 -5.88
C ALA A 27 -7.28 -5.59 -4.99
N ALA A 28 -7.62 -6.47 -4.03
CA ALA A 28 -8.66 -6.21 -3.05
C ALA A 28 -8.29 -5.04 -2.12
N ARG A 29 -7.03 -4.97 -1.66
CA ARG A 29 -6.54 -3.85 -0.84
C ARG A 29 -6.60 -2.52 -1.59
N VAL A 30 -6.14 -2.47 -2.85
CA VAL A 30 -6.20 -1.25 -3.67
C VAL A 30 -7.63 -0.72 -3.78
N ARG A 31 -8.62 -1.58 -4.06
CA ARG A 31 -10.02 -1.17 -4.14
C ARG A 31 -10.53 -0.59 -2.81
N ARG A 32 -10.20 -1.22 -1.69
CA ARG A 32 -10.58 -0.73 -0.35
C ARG A 32 -9.94 0.62 -0.02
N GLU A 33 -8.66 0.79 -0.35
CA GLU A 33 -7.94 2.04 -0.11
C GLU A 33 -8.51 3.17 -0.97
N ILE A 34 -8.85 2.93 -2.24
CA ILE A 34 -9.51 3.94 -3.10
C ILE A 34 -10.80 4.44 -2.46
N GLU A 35 -11.67 3.54 -2.02
CA GLU A 35 -12.95 3.93 -1.39
C GLU A 35 -12.75 4.70 -0.09
N LYS A 36 -11.77 4.29 0.73
CA LYS A 36 -11.43 4.97 1.99
C LYS A 36 -10.92 6.38 1.71
N TRP A 37 -9.92 6.52 0.84
CA TRP A 37 -9.28 7.80 0.59
C TRP A 37 -10.17 8.77 -0.18
N LYS A 38 -11.09 8.28 -1.01
CA LYS A 38 -12.15 9.11 -1.62
C LYS A 38 -13.01 9.81 -0.55
N LYS A 39 -13.41 9.08 0.50
CA LYS A 39 -14.19 9.65 1.62
C LYS A 39 -13.37 10.67 2.41
N VAL A 40 -12.10 10.36 2.68
CA VAL A 40 -11.19 11.28 3.38
C VAL A 40 -10.99 12.56 2.59
N ALA A 41 -10.71 12.48 1.28
CA ALA A 41 -10.51 13.64 0.43
C ALA A 41 -11.77 14.52 0.37
N ALA A 42 -12.95 13.91 0.24
CA ALA A 42 -14.22 14.63 0.25
C ALA A 42 -14.47 15.34 1.59
N ALA A 43 -14.22 14.66 2.72
CA ALA A 43 -14.37 15.23 4.05
C ALA A 43 -13.37 16.39 4.31
N ALA A 44 -12.16 16.30 3.75
CA ALA A 44 -11.14 17.33 3.86
C ALA A 44 -11.26 18.46 2.81
N GLY A 45 -12.24 18.39 1.90
CA GLY A 45 -12.42 19.38 0.83
C GLY A 45 -11.30 19.44 -0.20
N ILE A 46 -10.50 18.38 -0.31
CA ILE A 46 -9.37 18.29 -1.24
C ILE A 46 -9.90 18.10 -2.67
N LYS A 47 -9.44 18.93 -3.60
CA LYS A 47 -9.84 18.89 -5.02
C LYS A 47 -8.62 18.62 -5.91
N PRO A 48 -8.77 17.92 -7.04
CA PRO A 48 -7.75 17.85 -8.07
C PRO A 48 -7.40 19.25 -8.59
N GLN A 49 -6.12 19.50 -8.87
CA GLN A 49 -5.63 20.71 -9.55
C GLN A 49 -5.93 20.72 -11.04
#